data_AF-A0A9E2P7S4-F1
#
_entry.id   AF-A0A9E2P7S4-F1
#
_cell.length_a   1.000
_cell.length_b   1.000
_cell.length_c   1.000
_cell.angle_alpha   90.00
_cell.angle_beta   90.00
_cell.angle_gamma   90.00
#
_symmetry.space_group_name_H-M   'P 1'
#
loop_
_entity.id
_entity.type
_entity.pdbx_description
1 polymer ?
#
loop_
_entity_poly.entity_id
_entity_poly.type
_entity_poly.pdbx_seq_one_letter_code
_entity_poly.pdbx_strand_id
1 'polypeptide(L)'
;MIALFIAAALAAQSQPTEPAWTWTLYDDAVPVVLANEVPDTARLRATLECDPGTSVARLTLYGGAAMAGMARVTAGEASSVAEAAAAPAGASKFALRTDHPVFAAFTVDGRMTIAVGDQRRPVEVPAAHLAKLRRFAELCSG
;
A
#
# COMPACT_ATOMS: atom_id res chain seq x y z
N MET A 1 -18.60 -51.92 -35.65
CA MET A 1 -17.50 -51.06 -35.15
C MET A 1 -17.68 -49.68 -35.76
N ILE A 2 -18.28 -48.75 -35.04
CA ILE A 2 -18.37 -47.34 -35.43
C ILE A 2 -17.72 -46.56 -34.28
N ALA A 3 -16.61 -45.90 -34.59
CA ALA A 3 -15.82 -45.15 -33.62
C ALA A 3 -16.47 -43.77 -33.39
N LEU A 4 -16.91 -43.53 -32.15
CA LEU A 4 -17.29 -42.21 -31.67
C LEU A 4 -16.03 -41.44 -31.30
N PHE A 5 -15.68 -40.40 -32.05
CA PHE A 5 -14.71 -39.39 -31.62
C PHE A 5 -15.47 -38.26 -30.91
N ILE A 6 -15.36 -38.20 -29.59
CA ILE A 6 -15.82 -37.07 -28.78
C ILE A 6 -14.68 -36.03 -28.79
N ALA A 7 -14.86 -34.94 -29.53
CA ALA A 7 -13.95 -33.81 -29.51
C ALA A 7 -14.17 -33.02 -28.20
N ALA A 8 -13.23 -33.16 -27.26
CA ALA A 8 -13.16 -32.33 -26.07
C ALA A 8 -12.67 -30.93 -26.46
N ALA A 9 -13.59 -29.98 -26.61
CA ALA A 9 -13.26 -28.57 -26.73
C ALA A 9 -12.81 -28.04 -25.36
N LEU A 10 -11.50 -27.99 -25.13
CA LEU A 10 -10.93 -27.24 -24.01
C LEU A 10 -11.19 -25.75 -24.25
N ALA A 11 -12.12 -25.18 -23.50
CA ALA A 11 -12.23 -23.75 -23.32
C ALA A 11 -10.91 -23.23 -22.72
N ALA A 12 -10.09 -22.59 -23.56
CA ALA A 12 -9.03 -21.70 -23.13
C ALA A 12 -9.70 -20.50 -22.43
N GLN A 13 -10.01 -20.67 -21.15
CA GLN A 13 -10.46 -19.59 -20.30
C GLN A 13 -9.24 -18.71 -20.03
N SER A 14 -9.08 -17.64 -20.82
CA SER A 14 -8.11 -16.59 -20.54
C SER A 14 -8.40 -16.06 -19.13
N GLN A 15 -7.56 -16.43 -18.16
CA GLN A 15 -7.67 -15.87 -16.82
C GLN A 15 -7.53 -14.35 -16.92
N PRO A 16 -8.36 -13.56 -16.23
CA PRO A 16 -8.20 -12.12 -16.22
C PRO A 16 -6.77 -11.78 -15.80
N THR A 17 -6.02 -11.09 -16.66
CA THR A 17 -4.69 -10.60 -16.31
C THR A 17 -4.85 -9.71 -15.09
N GLU A 18 -4.29 -10.12 -13.95
CA GLU A 18 -4.32 -9.28 -12.75
C GLU A 18 -3.68 -7.93 -13.08
N PRO A 19 -4.20 -6.83 -12.53
CA PRO A 19 -3.60 -5.53 -12.78
C PRO A 19 -2.15 -5.55 -12.30
N ALA A 20 -1.24 -5.01 -13.12
CA ALA A 20 0.18 -4.96 -12.85
C ALA A 20 0.52 -3.92 -11.76
N TRP A 21 0.09 -4.19 -10.53
CA TRP A 21 0.36 -3.35 -9.38
C TRP A 21 1.86 -3.31 -9.10
N THR A 22 2.39 -2.12 -8.95
CA THR A 22 3.80 -1.88 -8.64
C THR A 22 3.92 -0.77 -7.61
N TRP A 23 5.08 -0.69 -6.96
CA TRP A 23 5.45 0.44 -6.13
C TRP A 23 6.41 1.36 -6.89
N THR A 24 5.99 2.61 -7.11
CA THR A 24 6.77 3.67 -7.78
C THR A 24 7.13 4.75 -6.78
N LEU A 25 8.39 5.20 -6.81
CA LEU A 25 8.87 6.32 -6.02
C LEU A 25 8.99 7.53 -6.94
N TYR A 26 8.32 8.62 -6.57
CA TYR A 26 8.40 9.94 -7.17
C TYR A 26 9.14 10.86 -6.19
N ASP A 27 10.44 11.07 -6.42
CA ASP A 27 11.32 11.86 -5.55
C ASP A 27 11.92 13.10 -6.24
N ASP A 28 11.40 13.45 -7.42
CA ASP A 28 11.77 14.63 -8.22
C ASP A 28 10.93 15.88 -7.92
N ALA A 29 9.89 15.74 -7.08
CA ALA A 29 8.99 16.82 -6.66
C ALA A 29 8.71 16.75 -5.15
N VAL A 30 8.10 17.83 -4.63
CA VAL A 30 7.59 17.90 -3.25
C VAL A 30 6.06 17.94 -3.31
N PRO A 31 5.35 17.05 -2.58
CA PRO A 31 5.88 16.04 -1.66
C PRO A 31 6.58 14.87 -2.39
N VAL A 32 7.48 14.18 -1.69
CA VAL A 32 7.99 12.87 -2.13
C VAL A 32 6.86 11.86 -1.98
N VAL A 33 6.65 11.02 -3.00
CA VAL A 33 5.54 10.05 -3.02
C VAL A 33 6.03 8.64 -3.34
N LEU A 34 5.66 7.67 -2.50
CA LEU A 34 5.75 6.25 -2.82
C LEU A 34 4.34 5.70 -3.04
N ALA A 35 4.00 5.36 -4.29
CA ALA A 35 2.66 4.96 -4.71
C ALA A 35 2.58 3.48 -5.07
N ASN A 36 1.54 2.79 -4.59
CA ASN A 36 1.12 1.48 -5.07
C ASN A 36 0.04 1.67 -6.14
N GLU A 37 0.42 1.48 -7.39
CA GLU A 37 -0.36 1.90 -8.54
C GLU A 37 -0.31 0.89 -9.69
N VAL A 38 -1.24 1.04 -10.64
CA VAL A 38 -1.10 0.44 -11.97
C VAL A 38 -0.54 1.52 -12.90
N PRO A 39 0.66 1.31 -13.49
CA PRO A 39 1.28 2.29 -14.38
C PRO A 39 0.35 2.75 -15.49
N ASP A 40 0.49 4.02 -15.90
CA ASP A 40 -0.30 4.65 -16.97
C ASP A 40 -1.82 4.68 -16.72
N THR A 41 -2.25 4.60 -15.46
CA THR A 41 -3.66 4.70 -15.07
C THR A 41 -3.86 5.55 -13.80
N ALA A 42 -5.10 5.94 -13.52
CA ALA A 42 -5.46 6.60 -12.25
C ALA A 42 -5.72 5.63 -11.08
N ARG A 43 -5.30 4.35 -11.19
CA ARG A 43 -5.63 3.32 -10.21
C ARG A 43 -4.58 3.27 -9.10
N LEU A 44 -4.99 3.64 -7.90
CA LEU A 44 -4.18 3.60 -6.68
C LEU A 44 -4.74 2.59 -5.67
N ARG A 45 -3.84 1.97 -4.90
CA ARG A 45 -4.16 1.16 -3.71
C ARG A 45 -3.66 1.81 -2.43
N ALA A 46 -2.47 2.41 -2.47
CA ALA A 46 -1.89 3.14 -1.35
C ALA A 46 -0.94 4.23 -1.85
N THR A 47 -0.82 5.32 -1.11
CA THR A 47 0.28 6.30 -1.26
C THR A 47 0.89 6.59 0.09
N LEU A 48 2.21 6.71 0.13
CA LEU A 48 2.95 7.32 1.23
C LEU A 48 3.49 8.65 0.71
N GLU A 49 3.21 9.74 1.41
CA GLU A 49 3.61 11.08 1.01
C GLU A 49 4.32 11.76 2.17
N CYS A 50 5.40 12.49 1.91
CA CYS A 50 6.01 13.35 2.93
C CYS A 50 6.60 14.60 2.30
N ASP A 51 6.66 15.66 3.09
CA ASP A 51 7.52 16.78 2.78
C ASP A 51 8.92 16.44 3.35
N PRO A 52 10.02 16.60 2.59
CA PRO A 52 11.34 16.21 3.04
C PRO A 52 11.74 16.84 4.38
N GLY A 53 12.38 16.06 5.25
CA GLY A 53 12.85 16.53 6.56
C GLY A 53 11.76 16.73 7.63
N THR A 54 10.48 16.48 7.34
CA THR A 54 9.40 16.69 8.32
C THR A 54 9.24 15.55 9.32
N SER A 55 9.85 14.41 9.04
CA SER A 55 9.67 13.15 9.78
C SER A 55 8.21 12.66 9.86
N VAL A 56 7.32 13.17 9.00
CA VAL A 56 5.90 12.77 8.95
C VAL A 56 5.55 12.21 7.57
N ALA A 57 5.16 10.94 7.54
CA ALA A 57 4.59 10.28 6.37
C ALA A 57 3.06 10.26 6.46
N ARG A 58 2.40 10.74 5.42
CA ARG A 58 0.96 10.64 5.20
C ARG A 58 0.69 9.40 4.37
N LEU A 59 0.05 8.40 4.98
CA LEU A 59 -0.44 7.22 4.27
C LEU A 59 -1.88 7.46 3.82
N THR A 60 -2.17 7.24 2.55
CA THR A 60 -3.55 7.15 2.04
C THR A 60 -3.81 5.74 1.55
N LEU A 61 -4.91 5.14 1.99
CA LEU A 61 -5.40 3.84 1.51
C LEU A 61 -6.62 4.05 0.61
N TYR A 62 -6.59 3.42 -0.56
CA TYR A 62 -7.64 3.50 -1.56
C TYR A 62 -8.35 2.15 -1.71
N GLY A 63 -9.62 2.21 -2.10
CA GLY A 63 -10.47 1.05 -2.30
C GLY A 63 -10.89 0.37 -1.00
N GLY A 64 -12.16 0.00 -0.89
CA GLY A 64 -12.77 -0.56 0.33
C GLY A 64 -13.53 0.48 1.15
N ALA A 65 -14.01 0.07 2.32
CA ALA A 65 -14.73 0.97 3.21
C ALA A 65 -13.78 1.99 3.84
N ALA A 66 -14.16 3.27 3.80
CA ALA A 66 -13.41 4.32 4.48
C ALA A 66 -13.36 4.03 5.99
N MET A 67 -12.16 4.11 6.55
CA MET A 67 -11.87 3.98 7.97
C MET A 67 -11.75 5.39 8.57
N ALA A 68 -12.35 5.59 9.74
CA ALA A 68 -12.28 6.85 10.48
C ALA A 68 -12.21 6.59 11.99
N GLY A 69 -11.50 7.45 12.72
CA GLY A 69 -11.28 7.35 14.17
C GLY A 69 -9.87 6.86 14.53
N MET A 70 -9.68 6.41 15.77
CA MET A 70 -8.35 5.99 16.23
C MET A 70 -7.95 4.63 15.62
N ALA A 71 -6.90 4.63 14.80
CA ALA A 71 -6.34 3.43 14.19
C ALA A 71 -5.16 2.89 15.01
N ARG A 72 -5.18 1.59 15.27
CA ARG A 72 -3.98 0.87 15.70
C ARG A 72 -3.15 0.52 14.47
N VAL A 73 -1.90 0.94 14.46
CA VAL A 73 -0.93 0.66 13.41
C VAL A 73 0.13 -0.26 13.96
N THR A 74 0.44 -1.33 13.24
CA THR A 74 1.36 -2.40 13.68
C THR A 74 2.30 -2.78 12.55
N ALA A 75 3.57 -3.04 12.89
CA ALA A 75 4.58 -3.56 11.97
C ALA A 75 5.66 -4.27 12.80
N GLY A 76 6.00 -5.50 12.44
CA GLY A 76 6.77 -6.39 13.33
C GLY A 76 6.15 -6.43 14.74
N GLU A 77 6.98 -6.24 15.75
CA GLU A 77 6.58 -6.17 17.17
C GLU A 77 6.17 -4.76 17.63
N ALA A 78 6.31 -3.75 16.76
CA ALA A 78 6.00 -2.36 17.10
C ALA A 78 4.53 -2.03 16.85
N SER A 79 3.97 -1.17 17.70
CA SER A 79 2.63 -0.63 17.51
C SER A 79 2.57 0.86 17.82
N SER A 80 1.68 1.57 17.13
CA SER A 80 1.35 2.98 17.35
C SER A 80 -0.15 3.18 17.25
N VAL A 81 -0.62 4.33 17.71
CA VAL A 81 -1.97 4.82 17.42
C VAL A 81 -1.85 6.05 16.52
N ALA A 82 -2.70 6.12 15.49
CA ALA A 82 -2.80 7.27 14.61
C ALA A 82 -4.28 7.58 14.36
N GLU A 83 -4.62 8.84 14.13
CA GLU A 83 -5.97 9.18 13.70
C GLU A 83 -6.15 8.82 12.22
N ALA A 84 -7.23 8.11 11.92
CA ALA A 84 -7.72 7.84 10.58
C ALA A 84 -8.78 8.88 10.22
N ALA A 85 -8.58 9.58 9.12
CA ALA A 85 -9.58 10.47 8.55
C ALA A 85 -10.11 9.87 7.24
N ALA A 86 -11.43 9.93 7.04
CA ALA A 86 -12.01 9.65 5.74
C ALA A 86 -11.53 10.70 4.72
N ALA A 87 -11.23 10.25 3.51
CA ALA A 87 -10.78 11.08 2.40
C ALA A 87 -11.72 10.88 1.18
N PRO A 88 -11.65 11.75 0.16
CA PRO A 88 -12.48 11.62 -1.04
C PRO A 88 -12.37 10.24 -1.70
N ALA A 89 -13.39 9.87 -2.47
CA ALA A 89 -13.48 8.57 -3.16
C ALA A 89 -13.40 7.34 -2.23
N GLY A 90 -13.81 7.49 -0.96
CA GLY A 90 -13.81 6.40 0.02
C GLY A 90 -12.42 6.01 0.53
N ALA A 91 -11.42 6.87 0.32
CA ALA A 91 -10.07 6.64 0.82
C ALA A 91 -9.98 6.90 2.33
N SER A 92 -8.89 6.45 2.95
CA SER A 92 -8.58 6.69 4.37
C SER A 92 -7.17 7.22 4.51
N LYS A 93 -6.99 8.32 5.25
CA LYS A 93 -5.71 9.00 5.43
C LYS A 93 -5.24 8.90 6.88
N PHE A 94 -3.95 8.65 7.06
CA PHE A 94 -3.26 8.50 8.34
C PHE A 94 -1.97 9.31 8.32
N ALA A 95 -1.59 9.89 9.44
CA ALA A 95 -0.27 10.50 9.62
C ALA A 95 0.57 9.62 10.55
N LEU A 96 1.79 9.28 10.10
CA LEU A 96 2.73 8.45 10.82
C LEU A 96 4.06 9.16 10.95
N ARG A 97 4.65 9.05 12.14
CA ARG A 97 6.01 9.49 12.43
C ARG A 97 7.00 8.50 11.82
N THR A 98 7.86 8.97 10.93
CA THR A 98 8.86 8.13 10.25
C THR A 98 10.01 7.70 11.15
N ASP A 99 10.23 8.43 12.25
CA ASP A 99 11.16 8.10 13.33
C ASP A 99 10.56 7.17 14.39
N HIS A 100 9.27 6.82 14.28
CA HIS A 100 8.62 5.89 15.20
C HIS A 100 9.03 4.43 14.90
N PRO A 101 9.21 3.57 15.92
CA PRO A 101 9.57 2.15 15.71
C PRO A 101 8.66 1.37 14.77
N VAL A 102 7.36 1.73 14.71
CA VAL A 102 6.42 1.11 13.76
C VAL A 102 6.77 1.39 12.29
N PHE A 103 7.28 2.58 11.99
CA PHE A 103 7.68 2.93 10.63
C PHE A 103 9.04 2.30 10.30
N ALA A 104 9.97 2.28 11.26
CA ALA A 104 11.23 1.57 11.12
C ALA A 104 11.05 0.06 10.87
N ALA A 105 10.15 -0.61 11.60
CA ALA A 105 9.84 -2.02 11.35
C ALA A 105 9.21 -2.23 9.95
N PHE A 106 8.34 -1.30 9.53
CA PHE A 106 7.76 -1.34 8.20
C PHE A 106 8.80 -1.19 7.07
N THR A 107 9.82 -0.34 7.22
CA THR A 107 10.87 -0.18 6.20
C THR A 107 11.81 -1.37 6.10
N VAL A 108 11.89 -2.21 7.14
CA VAL A 108 12.65 -3.46 7.15
C VAL A 108 11.89 -4.55 6.39
N ASP A 109 10.66 -4.84 6.82
CA ASP A 109 9.90 -6.03 6.36
C ASP A 109 8.88 -5.72 5.24
N GLY A 110 8.56 -4.45 5.02
CA GLY A 110 7.55 -4.01 4.06
C GLY A 110 6.12 -4.34 4.45
N ARG A 111 5.86 -4.74 5.70
CA ARG A 111 4.53 -5.14 6.17
C ARG A 111 4.06 -4.25 7.31
N MET A 112 2.88 -3.65 7.12
CA MET A 112 2.18 -2.88 8.14
C MET A 112 0.71 -3.29 8.14
N THR A 113 0.08 -3.34 9.31
CA THR A 113 -1.36 -3.55 9.43
C THR A 113 -1.99 -2.37 10.17
N ILE A 114 -3.11 -1.90 9.63
CA ILE A 114 -3.89 -0.80 10.18
C ILE A 114 -5.26 -1.35 10.58
N ALA A 115 -5.66 -1.11 11.83
CA ALA A 115 -6.92 -1.58 12.36
C ALA A 115 -7.74 -0.43 12.96
N VAL A 116 -9.01 -0.31 12.56
CA VAL A 116 -9.99 0.63 13.12
C VAL A 116 -11.27 -0.14 13.42
N GLY A 117 -11.63 -0.26 14.71
CA GLY A 117 -12.67 -1.19 15.13
C GLY A 117 -12.35 -2.61 14.65
N ASP A 118 -13.30 -3.23 13.94
CA ASP A 118 -13.14 -4.56 13.35
C ASP A 118 -12.50 -4.56 11.96
N GLN A 119 -12.31 -3.38 11.35
CA GLN A 119 -11.69 -3.27 10.03
C GLN A 119 -10.18 -3.42 10.16
N ARG A 120 -9.59 -4.29 9.34
CA ARG A 120 -8.14 -4.48 9.23
C ARG A 120 -7.69 -4.35 7.79
N ARG A 121 -6.68 -3.53 7.55
CA ARG A 121 -6.09 -3.27 6.23
C ARG A 121 -4.59 -3.51 6.28
N PRO A 122 -4.08 -4.57 5.62
CA PRO A 122 -2.65 -4.73 5.43
C PRO A 122 -2.15 -3.76 4.36
N VAL A 123 -0.92 -3.30 4.55
CA VAL A 123 -0.11 -2.56 3.58
C VAL A 123 1.16 -3.36 3.37
N GLU A 124 1.38 -3.79 2.13
CA GLU A 124 2.48 -4.67 1.78
C GLU A 124 3.31 -4.06 0.63
N VAL A 125 4.60 -3.89 0.92
CA VAL A 125 5.65 -3.53 -0.04
C VAL A 125 6.47 -4.81 -0.28
N PRO A 126 6.34 -5.45 -1.45
CA PRO A 126 7.13 -6.64 -1.77
C PRO A 126 8.63 -6.39 -1.69
N ALA A 127 9.41 -7.45 -1.45
CA ALA A 127 10.87 -7.41 -1.31
C ALA A 127 11.56 -6.61 -2.45
N ALA A 128 11.07 -6.77 -3.68
CA ALA A 128 11.58 -6.07 -4.88
C ALA A 128 11.47 -4.53 -4.81
N HIS A 129 10.69 -3.98 -3.88
CA HIS A 129 10.43 -2.55 -3.73
C HIS A 129 10.87 -1.99 -2.38
N LEU A 130 11.45 -2.81 -1.49
CA LEU A 130 11.89 -2.35 -0.16
C LEU A 130 12.97 -1.26 -0.23
N ALA A 131 13.84 -1.29 -1.24
CA ALA A 131 14.83 -0.23 -1.45
C ALA A 131 14.16 1.15 -1.67
N LYS A 132 13.02 1.18 -2.39
CA LYS A 132 12.25 2.41 -2.62
C LYS A 132 11.57 2.89 -1.34
N LEU A 133 11.05 1.97 -0.52
CA LEU A 133 10.48 2.30 0.78
C LEU A 133 11.53 2.89 1.75
N ARG A 134 12.74 2.32 1.77
CA ARG A 134 13.84 2.86 2.58
C ARG A 134 14.27 4.23 2.08
N ARG A 135 14.40 4.40 0.76
CA ARG A 135 14.70 5.70 0.16
C ARG A 135 13.64 6.76 0.51
N PHE A 136 12.36 6.41 0.45
CA PHE A 136 11.28 7.28 0.91
C PHE A 136 11.49 7.69 2.38
N ALA A 137 11.72 6.72 3.28
CA ALA A 137 11.94 6.99 4.69
C ALA A 137 13.13 7.92 4.96
N GLU A 138 14.25 7.71 4.24
CA GLU A 138 15.44 8.56 4.30
C GLU A 138 15.11 10.00 3.89
N LEU A 139 14.39 10.19 2.77
CA LEU A 139 14.02 11.52 2.28
C LEU A 139 13.06 12.24 3.23
N CYS A 140 12.17 11.50 3.91
CA CYS A 140 11.26 12.06 4.90
C CYS A 140 11.94 12.40 6.23
N SER A 141 13.03 11.71 6.57
CA SER A 141 13.76 11.94 7.82
C SER A 141 14.44 13.31 7.81
N GLY A 142 14.44 13.98 8.97
CA GLY A 142 15.04 15.30 9.19
C GLY A 142 16.20 15.28 10.17
#